data_AF-A0A1N7MPJ5-F1
#
_entry.id   AF-A0A1N7MPJ5-F1
#
_cell.length_a   1.000
_cell.length_b   1.000
_cell.length_c   1.000
_cell.angle_alpha   90.00
_cell.angle_beta   90.00
_cell.angle_gamma   90.00
#
_symmetry.space_group_name_H-M   'P 1'
#
loop_
_entity.id
_entity.type
_entity.pdbx_description
1 polymer ?
#
loop_
_entity_poly.entity_id
_entity_poly.type
_entity_poly.pdbx_seq_one_letter_code
_entity_poly.pdbx_strand_id
1 'polypeptide(L)'
;MNTVFHLSSADEISEDLIRSIKAAYKKKPISITIEEDSFIPNWQKEEVLRRAKYAEDNPESLLDFDDFIENFEKKLLNEKG
;
A
#
# COMPACT_ATOMS: atom_id res chain seq x y z
N MET A 1 15.01 -13.51 -17.28
CA MET A 1 15.71 -12.61 -16.33
C MET A 1 14.90 -11.33 -16.30
N ASN A 2 14.32 -11.01 -15.15
CA ASN A 2 13.50 -9.81 -14.98
C ASN A 2 14.40 -8.71 -14.38
N THR A 3 14.25 -7.48 -14.88
CA THR A 3 14.93 -6.30 -14.36
C THR A 3 13.86 -5.34 -13.88
N VAL A 4 13.99 -4.88 -12.63
CA VAL A 4 13.04 -3.99 -11.97
C VAL A 4 13.76 -2.67 -11.70
N PHE A 5 13.10 -1.56 -12.03
CA PHE A 5 13.56 -0.20 -11.74
C PHE A 5 12.59 0.40 -10.73
N HIS A 6 13.11 0.88 -9.60
CA HIS A 6 12.32 1.65 -8.63
C HIS A 6 12.51 3.14 -8.93
N LEU A 7 11.44 3.81 -9.33
CA LEU A 7 11.43 5.23 -9.67
C LEU A 7 10.52 5.96 -8.70
N SER A 8 10.93 7.15 -8.27
CA SER A 8 10.17 8.00 -7.35
C SER A 8 9.04 8.76 -8.07
N SER A 9 9.19 8.97 -9.38
CA SER A 9 8.24 9.66 -10.26
C SER A 9 8.38 9.15 -11.70
N ALA A 10 7.32 9.30 -12.49
CA ALA A 10 7.37 9.09 -13.94
C ALA A 10 8.37 10.03 -14.64
N ASP A 11 8.67 11.20 -14.05
CA ASP A 11 9.66 12.15 -14.59
C ASP A 11 11.09 11.59 -14.60
N GLU A 12 11.38 10.55 -13.82
CA GLU A 12 12.67 9.88 -13.82
C GLU A 12 12.86 8.96 -15.04
N ILE A 13 11.81 8.73 -15.84
CA ILE A 13 11.88 7.97 -17.09
C ILE A 13 12.56 8.82 -18.17
N SER A 14 13.88 8.70 -18.24
CA SER A 14 14.72 9.45 -19.18
C SER A 14 15.01 8.69 -20.48
N GLU A 15 15.43 9.43 -21.52
CA GLU A 15 15.87 8.82 -22.78
C GLU A 15 17.08 7.89 -22.59
N ASP A 16 18.00 8.24 -21.69
CA ASP A 16 19.19 7.45 -21.38
C ASP A 16 18.84 6.11 -20.72
N LEU A 17 17.82 6.08 -19.87
CA LEU A 17 17.28 4.83 -19.30
C LEU A 17 16.74 3.92 -20.42
N ILE A 18 15.94 4.48 -21.33
CA ILE A 18 15.38 3.73 -22.47
C ILE A 18 16.49 3.22 -23.40
N ARG A 19 17.54 4.02 -23.65
CA ARG A 19 18.71 3.60 -24.45
C ARG A 19 19.47 2.45 -23.78
N SER A 20 19.62 2.51 -22.46
CA SER A 20 20.28 1.47 -21.67
C SER A 20 19.51 0.14 -21.73
N ILE A 21 18.18 0.17 -21.60
CA ILE A 21 17.32 -1.01 -21.77
C ILE A 21 17.49 -1.59 -23.19
N LYS A 22 17.42 -0.74 -24.23
CA LYS A 22 17.61 -1.18 -25.63
C LYS A 22 18.98 -1.82 -25.86
N ALA A 23 20.03 -1.30 -25.23
CA ALA A 23 21.38 -1.84 -25.34
C ALA A 23 21.55 -3.21 -24.64
N ALA A 24 20.91 -3.39 -23.48
CA ALA A 24 20.95 -4.64 -22.71
C ALA A 24 20.17 -5.79 -23.37
N TYR A 25 19.05 -5.48 -24.03
CA TYR A 25 18.14 -6.47 -24.60
C TYR A 25 18.17 -6.56 -26.13
N LYS A 26 19.28 -6.13 -26.78
CA LYS A 26 19.45 -6.09 -28.24
C LYS A 26 18.80 -7.29 -28.95
N LYS A 27 17.86 -6.97 -29.86
CA LYS A 27 17.17 -7.91 -30.76
C LYS A 27 16.31 -8.97 -30.06
N LYS A 28 16.01 -8.84 -28.77
CA LYS A 28 15.07 -9.71 -28.06
C LYS A 28 13.76 -8.95 -27.82
N PRO A 29 12.59 -9.56 -28.05
CA PRO A 29 11.34 -8.99 -27.60
C PRO A 29 11.36 -8.86 -26.08
N ILE A 30 10.92 -7.73 -25.57
CA ILE A 30 10.79 -7.44 -24.14
C ILE A 30 9.37 -6.96 -23.84
N SER A 31 8.90 -7.25 -22.64
CA SER A 31 7.68 -6.66 -22.08
C SER A 31 8.07 -5.72 -20.96
N ILE A 32 7.44 -4.55 -20.89
CA ILE A 32 7.65 -3.56 -19.82
C ILE A 32 6.33 -3.47 -19.06
N THR A 33 6.40 -3.69 -17.75
CA THR A 33 5.27 -3.51 -16.83
C THR A 33 5.55 -2.31 -15.94
N ILE A 34 4.56 -1.44 -15.78
CA ILE A 34 4.60 -0.31 -14.85
C ILE A 34 3.66 -0.66 -13.70
N GLU A 35 4.18 -0.66 -12.49
CA GLU A 35 3.42 -0.91 -11.26
C GLU A 35 3.54 0.33 -10.39
N GLU A 36 2.40 0.84 -9.93
CA GLU A 36 2.39 1.88 -8.91
C GLU A 36 2.61 1.23 -7.56
N ASP A 37 3.73 1.57 -6.91
CA ASP A 37 3.99 1.12 -5.55
C ASP A 37 3.10 1.96 -4.61
N SER A 38 1.90 1.45 -4.32
CA SER A 38 1.01 2.05 -3.33
C SER A 38 1.64 1.91 -1.95
N PHE A 39 2.48 2.86 -1.56
CA PHE A 39 3.06 2.88 -0.22
C PHE A 39 1.93 3.11 0.80
N ILE A 40 1.53 2.04 1.48
CA ILE A 40 0.66 2.11 2.65
C ILE A 40 1.56 2.19 3.89
N PRO A 41 1.62 3.34 4.60
CA PRO A 41 2.35 3.46 5.84
C PRO A 41 1.98 2.37 6.86
N ASN A 42 2.95 1.93 7.67
CA ASN A 42 2.73 0.87 8.66
C ASN A 42 1.61 1.21 9.65
N TRP A 43 1.47 2.47 10.05
CA TRP A 43 0.41 2.89 10.97
C TRP A 43 -1.00 2.63 10.40
N GLN A 44 -1.20 2.75 9.09
CA GLN A 44 -2.49 2.46 8.45
C GLN A 44 -2.76 0.95 8.46
N LYS A 45 -1.74 0.13 8.20
CA LYS A 45 -1.86 -1.34 8.27
C LYS A 45 -2.21 -1.79 9.68
N GLU A 46 -1.53 -1.24 10.68
CA GLU A 46 -1.80 -1.52 12.09
C GLU A 46 -3.21 -1.09 12.51
N GLU A 47 -3.66 0.09 12.08
CA GLU A 47 -4.99 0.60 12.40
C GLU A 47 -6.10 -0.29 11.81
N VAL A 48 -5.94 -0.75 10.56
CA VAL A 48 -6.87 -1.70 9.94
C VAL A 48 -6.92 -3.01 10.73
N LEU A 49 -5.76 -3.54 11.14
CA LEU A 49 -5.70 -4.77 11.94
C LEU A 49 -6.38 -4.61 13.31
N ARG A 50 -6.20 -3.45 13.97
CA ARG A 50 -6.86 -3.16 15.26
C ARG A 50 -8.37 -3.09 15.11
N ARG A 51 -8.87 -2.42 14.07
CA ARG A 51 -10.31 -2.32 13.78
C ARG A 51 -10.90 -3.67 13.41
N ALA A 52 -10.21 -4.46 12.59
CA ALA A 52 -10.64 -5.80 12.24
C ALA A 52 -10.76 -6.69 13.49
N LYS A 53 -9.75 -6.67 14.36
CA LYS A 53 -9.80 -7.41 15.64
C LYS A 53 -10.95 -6.93 16.54
N TYR A 54 -11.18 -5.61 16.63
CA TYR A 54 -12.28 -5.07 17.42
C TYR A 54 -13.65 -5.53 16.88
N ALA A 55 -13.81 -5.56 15.56
CA ALA A 55 -15.02 -6.07 14.92
C ALA A 55 -15.23 -7.57 15.15
N GLU A 56 -14.15 -8.37 15.14
CA GLU A 56 -14.21 -9.80 15.48
C GLU A 56 -14.67 -10.02 16.93
N ASP A 57 -14.15 -9.22 17.86
CA ASP A 57 -14.50 -9.27 19.28
C ASP A 57 -15.91 -8.70 19.58
N ASN A 58 -16.45 -7.84 18.71
CA ASN A 58 -17.74 -7.13 18.89
C ASN A 58 -18.53 -7.11 17.56
N PRO A 59 -19.06 -8.25 17.07
CA PRO A 59 -19.68 -8.32 15.74
C PRO A 59 -20.88 -7.38 15.53
N GLU A 60 -21.61 -7.08 16.59
CA GLU A 60 -22.72 -6.14 16.61
C GLU A 60 -22.29 -4.69 16.32
N SER A 61 -21.03 -4.36 16.57
CA SER A 61 -20.48 -3.03 16.25
C SER A 61 -20.50 -2.74 14.76
N LEU A 62 -20.59 -3.76 13.89
CA LEU A 62 -20.65 -3.57 12.43
C LEU A 62 -22.04 -3.15 11.91
N LEU A 63 -23.05 -3.08 12.77
CA LEU A 63 -24.41 -2.70 12.38
C LEU A 63 -24.53 -1.22 12.03
N ASP A 64 -23.76 -0.36 12.70
CA ASP A 64 -23.70 1.08 12.46
C ASP A 64 -22.25 1.56 12.49
N PHE A 65 -21.82 2.22 11.41
CA PHE A 65 -20.43 2.66 11.26
C PHE A 65 -20.08 3.81 12.21
N ASP A 66 -21.01 4.71 12.51
CA ASP A 66 -20.73 5.83 13.40
C ASP A 66 -20.56 5.32 14.84
N ASP A 67 -21.42 4.40 15.27
CA ASP A 67 -21.30 3.72 16.57
C ASP A 67 -20.02 2.87 16.65
N PHE A 68 -19.64 2.21 15.55
CA PHE A 68 -18.39 1.45 15.47
C PHE A 68 -17.19 2.34 15.80
N ILE A 69 -17.07 3.47 15.10
CA ILE A 69 -15.94 4.39 15.26
C ILE A 69 -15.93 4.98 16.66
N GLU A 70 -17.08 5.46 17.15
CA GLU A 70 -17.18 6.07 18.48
C GLU A 70 -16.79 5.09 19.59
N ASN A 71 -17.30 3.85 19.54
CA ASN A 71 -17.02 2.85 20.58
C ASN A 71 -15.58 2.32 20.50
N PHE A 72 -15.04 2.15 19.29
CA PHE A 72 -13.64 1.78 19.08
C PHE A 72 -12.68 2.86 19.61
N GLU A 73 -12.93 4.13 19.31
CA GLU A 73 -12.10 5.25 19.77
C GLU A 73 -12.16 5.43 21.29
N LYS A 74 -13.35 5.27 21.90
CA LYS A 74 -13.49 5.26 23.37
C LYS A 74 -12.65 4.17 24.03
N LYS A 75 -12.62 2.96 23.43
CA LYS A 75 -11.77 1.86 23.93
C LYS A 75 -10.28 2.22 23.86
N LEU A 76 -9.82 2.77 22.75
CA LEU A 76 -8.43 3.21 22.56
C LEU A 76 -8.00 4.31 23.53
N LEU A 77 -8.88 5.27 23.84
CA LEU A 77 -8.59 6.34 24.79
C LEU A 77 -8.52 5.83 26.23
N ASN A 78 -9.34 4.86 26.59
CA ASN A 78 -9.33 4.23 27.92
C ASN A 78 -8.10 3.32 28.13
N GLU A 79 -7.52 2.74 27.07
CA GLU A 79 -6.30 1.92 27.14
C GLU A 79 -5.01 2.76 27.32
N LYS A 80 -5.06 4.08 27.10
CA LYS A 80 -3.92 5.00 27.28
C LYS A 80 -3.90 5.73 28.63
N GLY A 81 -4.89 5.47 29.49
CA GLY A 81 -5.03 6.05 30.84
C GLY A 81 -4.36 5.23 31.93
#